data_AF-A0A5C9AAT2-F1
#
_entry.id   AF-A0A5C9AAT2-F1
#
_cell.length_a   1.000
_cell.length_b   1.000
_cell.length_c   1.000
_cell.angle_alpha   90.00
_cell.angle_beta   90.00
_cell.angle_gamma   90.00
#
_symmetry.space_group_name_H-M   'P 1'
#
loop_
_entity.id
_entity.type
_entity.pdbx_description
1 polymer ?
#
loop_
_entity_poly.entity_id
_entity_poly.type
_entity_poly.pdbx_seq_one_letter_code
_entity_poly.pdbx_strand_id
1 'polypeptide(L)'
;IPDALAIGQFNKPWSEIGTGLSDKCVLSYGAFPDIANDFGEKSLLMPGGAVINGDFNNVLPVDLVDPQQVQEFVDHAWYRYPNDQVGRHPFDGITDPWYNPGDVKGSDTNIQQLNEQERYSWIKAPRWRGNAMEVGPLARTLIAYHKGDAATVESVDRMMSALNLPLSGIQSTLGRILCRAHEAQWAAGKLQYFFDKLMTNLKNGNLATASTEKWEPATWPT
;
A
#
# COMPACT_ATOMS: atom_id res chain seq x y z
N ILE A 1 13.86 -14.13 8.30
CA ILE A 1 14.85 -13.02 8.41
C ILE A 1 16.21 -13.40 7.87
N PRO A 2 16.95 -14.38 8.44
CA PRO A 2 18.33 -14.66 8.01
C PRO A 2 18.44 -15.01 6.52
N ASP A 3 17.50 -15.78 5.98
CA ASP A 3 17.49 -16.14 4.55
C ASP A 3 17.31 -14.93 3.63
N ALA A 4 16.48 -13.96 4.02
CA ALA A 4 16.30 -12.73 3.23
C ALA A 4 17.59 -11.89 3.22
N LEU A 5 18.29 -11.81 4.35
CA LEU A 5 19.61 -11.17 4.42
C LEU A 5 20.66 -11.93 3.60
N ALA A 6 20.68 -13.26 3.67
CA ALA A 6 21.59 -14.08 2.86
C ALA A 6 21.34 -13.88 1.36
N ILE A 7 20.07 -13.91 0.92
CA ILE A 7 19.70 -13.56 -0.46
C ILE A 7 20.23 -12.17 -0.83
N GLY A 8 20.09 -11.18 0.06
CA GLY A 8 20.63 -9.85 -0.13
C GLY A 8 22.15 -9.81 -0.29
N GLN A 9 22.90 -10.58 0.51
CA GLN A 9 24.37 -10.64 0.39
C GLN A 9 24.82 -11.17 -0.98
N PHE A 10 24.16 -12.19 -1.50
CA PHE A 10 24.51 -12.81 -2.78
C PHE A 10 23.94 -12.06 -4.00
N ASN A 11 22.99 -11.15 -3.81
CA ASN A 11 22.28 -10.49 -4.90
C ASN A 11 22.29 -8.95 -4.79
N LYS A 12 23.35 -8.36 -4.20
CA LYS A 12 23.46 -6.89 -4.03
C LYS A 12 23.18 -6.06 -5.29
N PRO A 13 23.57 -6.47 -6.52
CA PRO A 13 23.22 -5.72 -7.72
C PRO A 13 21.71 -5.52 -7.93
N TRP A 14 20.87 -6.40 -7.38
CA TRP A 14 19.41 -6.23 -7.41
C TRP A 14 18.90 -5.10 -6.51
N SER A 15 19.77 -4.48 -5.70
CA SER A 15 19.47 -3.23 -5.00
C SER A 15 19.39 -2.01 -5.93
N GLU A 16 19.80 -2.15 -7.20
CA GLU A 16 19.76 -1.10 -8.22
C GLU A 16 18.77 -1.46 -9.36
N ILE A 17 18.10 -2.61 -9.27
CA ILE A 17 17.18 -3.11 -10.30
C ILE A 17 15.74 -2.98 -9.80
N GLY A 18 14.86 -2.49 -10.67
CA GLY A 18 13.42 -2.45 -10.41
C GLY A 18 12.99 -1.37 -9.43
N THR A 19 13.73 -0.26 -9.31
CA THR A 19 13.33 0.89 -8.49
C THR A 19 11.90 1.36 -8.81
N GLY A 20 11.58 1.52 -10.10
CA GLY A 20 10.22 1.84 -10.53
C GLY A 20 9.74 3.18 -9.95
N LEU A 21 8.65 3.14 -9.18
CA LEU A 21 8.07 4.30 -8.51
C LEU A 21 8.53 4.45 -7.05
N SER A 22 9.27 3.49 -6.49
CA SER A 22 9.62 3.49 -5.06
C SER A 22 10.54 4.64 -4.61
N ASP A 23 11.22 5.31 -5.54
CA ASP A 23 12.01 6.53 -5.34
C ASP A 23 11.24 7.82 -5.72
N LYS A 24 9.98 7.70 -6.15
CA LYS A 24 9.15 8.80 -6.67
C LYS A 24 7.86 8.96 -5.88
N CYS A 25 7.02 7.93 -5.88
CA CYS A 25 5.65 8.00 -5.39
C CYS A 25 5.28 6.72 -4.62
N VAL A 26 5.05 6.84 -3.31
CA VAL A 26 4.65 5.73 -2.44
C VAL A 26 3.46 6.09 -1.56
N LEU A 27 2.61 5.11 -1.24
CA LEU A 27 1.35 5.32 -0.53
C LEU A 27 1.09 4.25 0.54
N SER A 28 0.64 4.71 1.71
CA SER A 28 0.11 3.90 2.82
C SER A 28 -1.12 4.59 3.41
N TYR A 29 -2.20 3.86 3.67
CA TYR A 29 -3.33 4.40 4.45
C TYR A 29 -3.09 4.33 5.96
N GLY A 30 -2.13 3.51 6.38
CA GLY A 30 -1.95 3.12 7.76
C GLY A 30 -2.91 1.99 8.16
N ALA A 31 -2.59 1.33 9.27
CA ALA A 31 -3.32 0.16 9.75
C ALA A 31 -3.09 -0.07 11.25
N PHE A 32 -3.77 -1.08 11.80
CA PHE A 32 -3.63 -1.54 13.18
C PHE A 32 -3.92 -0.44 14.22
N PRO A 33 -5.18 0.06 14.30
CA PRO A 33 -5.57 1.03 15.31
C PRO A 33 -5.44 0.44 16.71
N ASP A 34 -4.70 1.12 17.58
CA ASP A 34 -4.48 0.71 18.96
C ASP A 34 -5.56 1.24 19.92
N ILE A 35 -6.22 2.32 19.50
CA ILE A 35 -7.41 2.88 20.14
C ILE A 35 -8.61 2.42 19.31
N ALA A 36 -9.50 1.64 19.92
CA ALA A 36 -10.63 1.05 19.22
C ALA A 36 -11.54 2.13 18.59
N ASN A 37 -11.85 1.96 17.30
CA ASN A 37 -12.67 2.86 16.47
C ASN A 37 -12.04 4.23 16.16
N ASP A 38 -10.78 4.46 16.56
CA ASP A 38 -10.01 5.64 16.16
C ASP A 38 -9.05 5.23 15.03
N PHE A 39 -9.26 5.80 13.84
CA PHE A 39 -8.43 5.58 12.65
C PHE A 39 -7.47 6.74 12.37
N GLY A 40 -7.26 7.62 13.35
CA GLY A 40 -6.33 8.73 13.27
C GLY A 40 -4.87 8.31 13.44
N GLU A 41 -3.97 9.24 13.11
CA GLU A 41 -2.52 9.04 13.13
C GLU A 41 -1.97 8.55 14.49
N LYS A 42 -2.58 8.99 15.60
CA LYS A 42 -2.16 8.59 16.96
C LYS A 42 -2.51 7.15 17.31
N SER A 43 -3.48 6.56 16.61
CA SER A 43 -3.99 5.22 16.89
C SER A 43 -3.32 4.17 16.00
N LEU A 44 -3.07 4.48 14.72
CA LEU A 44 -2.54 3.52 13.75
C LEU A 44 -1.07 3.18 14.03
N LEU A 45 -0.82 1.96 14.50
CA LEU A 45 0.55 1.46 14.77
C LEU A 45 1.37 1.25 13.50
N MET A 46 0.72 1.10 12.34
CA MET A 46 1.36 1.16 11.04
C MET A 46 1.09 2.55 10.43
N PRO A 47 2.11 3.39 10.21
CA PRO A 47 1.90 4.75 9.73
C PRO A 47 1.26 4.84 8.34
N GLY A 48 0.33 5.80 8.21
CA GLY A 48 -0.23 6.26 6.93
C GLY A 48 0.47 7.52 6.41
N GLY A 49 0.38 7.72 5.10
CA GLY A 49 0.90 8.87 4.37
C GLY A 49 1.14 8.58 2.88
N ALA A 50 1.37 9.65 2.13
CA ALA A 50 1.77 9.60 0.73
C ALA A 50 3.05 10.42 0.51
N VAL A 51 3.92 9.96 -0.38
CA VAL A 51 5.04 10.74 -0.92
C VAL A 51 4.86 10.83 -2.42
N ILE A 52 5.14 11.98 -3.00
CA ILE A 52 5.12 12.23 -4.45
C ILE A 52 6.39 12.97 -4.86
N ASN A 53 6.73 12.90 -6.15
CA ASN A 53 7.88 13.61 -6.74
C ASN A 53 9.24 13.33 -6.07
N GLY A 54 9.37 12.21 -5.36
CA GLY A 54 10.57 11.82 -4.62
C GLY A 54 10.84 12.66 -3.37
N ASP A 55 9.89 13.48 -2.93
CA ASP A 55 10.05 14.35 -1.75
C ASP A 55 9.71 13.61 -0.45
N PHE A 56 10.62 12.74 -0.01
CA PHE A 56 10.47 11.99 1.22
C PHE A 56 10.57 12.84 2.49
N ASN A 57 10.92 14.13 2.39
CA ASN A 57 10.87 15.06 3.52
C ASN A 57 9.44 15.57 3.77
N ASN A 58 8.52 15.34 2.84
CA ASN A 58 7.15 15.81 2.90
C ASN A 58 6.16 14.64 2.77
N VAL A 59 5.93 13.95 3.88
CA VAL A 59 4.92 12.89 3.95
C VAL A 59 3.54 13.52 4.08
N LEU A 60 2.76 13.44 3.01
CA LEU A 60 1.43 14.04 2.89
C LEU A 60 0.36 13.17 3.60
N PRO A 61 -0.63 13.78 4.28
CA PRO A 61 -1.75 13.04 4.83
C PRO A 61 -2.67 12.53 3.71
N VAL A 62 -3.35 11.40 3.97
CA VAL A 62 -4.30 10.78 3.05
C VAL A 62 -5.70 10.88 3.64
N ASP A 63 -6.65 11.37 2.83
CA ASP A 63 -8.08 11.39 3.13
C ASP A 63 -8.80 10.57 2.06
N LEU A 64 -9.50 9.52 2.50
CA LEU A 64 -10.23 8.59 1.64
C LEU A 64 -11.65 9.07 1.29
N VAL A 65 -12.07 10.22 1.80
CA VAL A 65 -13.35 10.86 1.48
C VAL A 65 -13.17 12.01 0.49
N ASP A 66 -11.97 12.62 0.45
CA ASP A 66 -11.64 13.69 -0.50
C ASP A 66 -11.70 13.16 -1.95
N PRO A 67 -12.67 13.61 -2.77
CA PRO A 67 -12.86 13.12 -4.14
C PRO A 67 -11.71 13.48 -5.09
N GLN A 68 -10.80 14.38 -4.68
CA GLN A 68 -9.61 14.76 -5.44
C GLN A 68 -8.38 13.90 -5.12
N GLN A 69 -8.48 12.97 -4.15
CA GLN A 69 -7.38 12.09 -3.78
C GLN A 69 -7.42 10.79 -4.56
N VAL A 70 -8.10 9.77 -4.03
CA VAL A 70 -8.12 8.43 -4.62
C VAL A 70 -9.12 8.41 -5.76
N GLN A 71 -8.62 8.20 -6.99
CA GLN A 71 -9.45 8.09 -8.18
C GLN A 71 -9.03 6.89 -9.02
N GLU A 72 -10.00 6.20 -9.63
CA GLU A 72 -9.74 5.12 -10.59
C GLU A 72 -10.09 5.57 -12.01
N PHE A 73 -9.17 5.31 -12.95
CA PHE A 73 -9.33 5.55 -14.39
C PHE A 73 -9.53 4.22 -15.14
N VAL A 74 -10.16 4.29 -16.31
CA VAL A 74 -10.53 3.10 -17.12
C VAL A 74 -10.28 3.26 -18.63
N ASP A 75 -9.66 4.35 -19.07
CA ASP A 75 -9.23 4.61 -20.44
C ASP A 75 -8.40 3.45 -21.04
N HIS A 76 -7.54 2.84 -20.23
CA HIS A 76 -6.72 1.67 -20.59
C HIS A 76 -7.21 0.34 -19.98
N ALA A 77 -8.43 0.30 -19.44
CA ALA A 77 -9.01 -0.89 -18.82
C ALA A 77 -10.31 -1.32 -19.50
N TRP A 78 -10.66 -2.60 -19.36
CA TRP A 78 -11.87 -3.21 -19.92
C TRP A 78 -13.13 -2.86 -19.10
N TYR A 79 -13.43 -1.57 -18.95
CA TYR A 79 -14.63 -1.06 -18.28
C TYR A 79 -15.22 0.14 -19.02
N ARG A 80 -16.50 0.41 -18.76
CA ARG A 80 -17.22 1.59 -19.28
C ARG A 80 -17.37 2.65 -18.20
N TYR A 81 -16.92 3.87 -18.50
CA TYR A 81 -17.33 5.10 -17.82
C TYR A 81 -18.07 6.01 -18.80
N PRO A 82 -18.93 6.92 -18.32
CA PRO A 82 -19.55 7.95 -19.16
C PRO A 82 -18.53 8.85 -19.87
N ASN A 83 -17.41 9.14 -19.20
CA ASN A 83 -16.22 9.79 -19.76
C ASN A 83 -14.99 9.04 -19.23
N ASP A 84 -14.23 8.39 -20.10
CA ASP A 84 -13.07 7.59 -19.74
C ASP A 84 -11.79 8.42 -19.53
N GLN A 85 -11.80 9.70 -19.91
CA GLN A 85 -10.67 10.63 -19.75
C GLN A 85 -10.53 11.19 -18.33
N VAL A 86 -11.45 10.85 -17.41
CA VAL A 86 -11.46 11.33 -16.02
C VAL A 86 -11.56 10.18 -15.02
N GLY A 87 -10.88 10.37 -13.89
CA GLY A 87 -10.91 9.44 -12.79
C GLY A 87 -12.17 9.61 -11.96
N ARG A 88 -12.61 8.54 -11.30
CA ARG A 88 -13.75 8.57 -10.37
C ARG A 88 -13.31 8.14 -8.99
N HIS A 89 -13.73 8.90 -7.97
CA HIS A 89 -13.59 8.50 -6.58
C HIS A 89 -14.42 7.23 -6.32
N PRO A 90 -14.00 6.29 -5.45
CA PRO A 90 -14.73 5.03 -5.23
C PRO A 90 -16.20 5.18 -4.83
N PHE A 91 -16.59 6.24 -4.11
CA PHE A 91 -18.01 6.51 -3.81
C PHE A 91 -18.85 6.75 -5.07
N ASP A 92 -18.23 7.26 -6.13
CA ASP A 92 -18.83 7.47 -7.45
C ASP A 92 -18.42 6.37 -8.45
N GLY A 93 -17.75 5.31 -7.98
CA GLY A 93 -17.15 4.27 -8.80
C GLY A 93 -18.18 3.49 -9.62
N ILE A 94 -17.80 3.11 -10.85
CA ILE A 94 -18.62 2.29 -11.73
C ILE A 94 -17.83 1.03 -12.06
N THR A 95 -18.48 -0.13 -12.04
CA THR A 95 -17.89 -1.40 -12.48
C THR A 95 -18.81 -2.02 -13.52
N ASP A 96 -18.72 -1.51 -14.75
CA ASP A 96 -19.43 -2.00 -15.92
C ASP A 96 -18.41 -2.65 -16.87
N PRO A 97 -18.25 -3.99 -16.86
CA PRO A 97 -17.20 -4.68 -17.59
C PRO A 97 -17.41 -4.60 -19.10
N TRP A 98 -16.34 -4.31 -19.83
CA TRP A 98 -16.34 -4.22 -21.29
C TRP A 98 -15.05 -4.77 -21.85
N TYR A 99 -15.08 -6.07 -22.17
CA TYR A 99 -13.99 -6.71 -22.88
C TYR A 99 -13.89 -6.14 -24.29
N ASN A 100 -12.90 -5.28 -24.49
CA ASN A 100 -12.60 -4.66 -25.77
C ASN A 100 -11.08 -4.49 -25.87
N PRO A 101 -10.36 -5.52 -26.33
CA PRO A 101 -8.91 -5.47 -26.45
C PRO A 101 -8.42 -4.60 -27.61
N GLY A 102 -9.32 -4.08 -28.46
CA GLY A 102 -8.97 -3.18 -29.55
C GLY A 102 -8.23 -3.86 -30.70
N ASP A 103 -7.34 -3.12 -31.35
CA ASP A 103 -6.51 -3.57 -32.48
C ASP A 103 -5.31 -4.39 -32.00
N VAL A 104 -5.58 -5.58 -31.46
CA VAL A 104 -4.54 -6.52 -31.04
C VAL A 104 -3.91 -7.22 -32.23
N LYS A 105 -2.64 -7.62 -32.07
CA LYS A 105 -2.08 -8.66 -32.94
C LYS A 105 -2.76 -9.99 -32.61
N GLY A 106 -3.46 -10.59 -33.58
CA GLY A 106 -4.22 -11.82 -33.40
C GLY A 106 -5.72 -11.56 -33.48
N SER A 107 -6.49 -12.03 -32.49
CA SER A 107 -7.91 -11.71 -32.32
C SER A 107 -8.26 -11.48 -30.85
N ASP A 108 -9.45 -10.95 -30.58
CA ASP A 108 -10.01 -10.80 -29.24
C ASP A 108 -10.01 -12.08 -28.39
N THR A 109 -10.05 -13.24 -29.02
CA THR A 109 -10.06 -14.56 -28.38
C THR A 109 -8.74 -15.31 -28.54
N ASN A 110 -7.76 -14.71 -29.21
CA ASN A 110 -6.44 -15.29 -29.45
C ASN A 110 -5.38 -14.17 -29.58
N ILE A 111 -5.19 -13.46 -28.47
CA ILE A 111 -4.28 -12.31 -28.38
C ILE A 111 -2.84 -12.81 -28.45
N GLN A 112 -2.08 -12.34 -29.44
CA GLN A 112 -0.63 -12.53 -29.52
C GLN A 112 0.12 -11.37 -28.87
N GLN A 113 -0.38 -10.14 -29.04
CA GLN A 113 0.12 -8.92 -28.41
C GLN A 113 -1.06 -8.01 -28.09
N LEU A 114 -1.14 -7.56 -26.83
CA LEU A 114 -2.07 -6.50 -26.44
C LEU A 114 -1.69 -5.19 -27.15
N ASN A 115 -2.67 -4.33 -27.37
CA ASN A 115 -2.43 -2.95 -27.81
C ASN A 115 -2.49 -2.02 -26.59
N GLU A 116 -1.34 -1.66 -26.03
CA GLU A 116 -1.27 -0.82 -24.84
C GLU A 116 -1.60 0.66 -25.09
N GLN A 117 -1.70 1.09 -26.36
CA GLN A 117 -2.25 2.41 -26.71
C GLN A 117 -3.78 2.46 -26.53
N GLU A 118 -4.43 1.30 -26.35
CA GLU A 118 -5.87 1.16 -26.10
C GLU A 118 -6.13 0.43 -24.75
N ARG A 119 -7.27 -0.25 -24.62
CA ARG A 119 -7.65 -0.97 -23.40
C ARG A 119 -7.01 -2.35 -23.36
N TYR A 120 -6.26 -2.64 -22.31
CA TYR A 120 -5.44 -3.86 -22.27
C TYR A 120 -5.54 -4.68 -20.97
N SER A 121 -6.40 -4.31 -20.02
CA SER A 121 -6.44 -4.98 -18.72
C SER A 121 -7.80 -4.97 -18.03
N TRP A 122 -8.06 -6.01 -17.22
CA TRP A 122 -9.15 -6.03 -16.24
C TRP A 122 -8.82 -5.24 -14.96
N ILE A 123 -7.61 -4.73 -14.82
CA ILE A 123 -7.18 -3.93 -13.67
C ILE A 123 -7.46 -2.46 -13.99
N LYS A 124 -8.28 -1.78 -13.16
CA LYS A 124 -8.46 -0.32 -13.24
C LYS A 124 -7.16 0.41 -12.89
N ALA A 125 -7.07 1.70 -13.21
CA ALA A 125 -5.88 2.50 -12.97
C ALA A 125 -6.07 3.49 -11.80
N PRO A 126 -5.89 3.08 -10.53
CA PRO A 126 -5.95 3.99 -9.39
C PRO A 126 -4.81 5.01 -9.41
N ARG A 127 -5.11 6.24 -8.99
CA ARG A 127 -4.17 7.36 -8.82
C ARG A 127 -4.49 8.10 -7.54
N TRP A 128 -3.47 8.70 -6.91
CA TRP A 128 -3.64 9.60 -5.77
C TRP A 128 -3.29 11.02 -6.19
N ARG A 129 -4.28 11.93 -6.21
CA ARG A 129 -4.15 13.29 -6.76
C ARG A 129 -3.55 13.30 -8.18
N GLY A 130 -3.95 12.34 -9.01
CA GLY A 130 -3.42 12.12 -10.37
C GLY A 130 -2.07 11.39 -10.44
N ASN A 131 -1.38 11.15 -9.34
CA ASN A 131 -0.08 10.48 -9.31
C ASN A 131 -0.23 8.96 -9.29
N ALA A 132 0.60 8.26 -10.06
CA ALA A 132 0.75 6.81 -9.96
C ALA A 132 1.59 6.48 -8.72
N MET A 133 1.13 5.54 -7.90
CA MET A 133 1.72 5.24 -6.60
C MET A 133 2.16 3.78 -6.52
N GLU A 134 3.29 3.52 -5.87
CA GLU A 134 3.62 2.19 -5.38
C GLU A 134 3.04 1.99 -3.96
N VAL A 135 2.49 0.81 -3.71
CA VAL A 135 1.95 0.39 -2.40
C VAL A 135 2.62 -0.90 -1.93
N GLY A 136 2.40 -1.26 -0.66
CA GLY A 136 2.89 -2.53 -0.10
C GLY A 136 4.03 -2.35 0.90
N PRO A 137 4.80 -3.42 1.19
CA PRO A 137 5.78 -3.41 2.28
C PRO A 137 6.84 -2.30 2.14
N LEU A 138 7.40 -2.13 0.94
CA LEU A 138 8.41 -1.09 0.71
C LEU A 138 7.84 0.32 0.92
N ALA A 139 6.65 0.59 0.39
CA ALA A 139 5.97 1.87 0.58
C ALA A 139 5.73 2.18 2.06
N ARG A 140 5.23 1.22 2.84
CA ARG A 140 5.00 1.39 4.28
C ARG A 140 6.30 1.60 5.05
N THR A 141 7.35 0.83 4.74
CA THR A 141 8.67 1.01 5.34
C THR A 141 9.21 2.40 5.08
N LEU A 142 9.15 2.90 3.84
CA LEU A 142 9.63 4.25 3.50
C LEU A 142 8.82 5.33 4.22
N ILE A 143 7.48 5.25 4.21
CA ILE A 143 6.61 6.20 4.91
C ILE A 143 6.91 6.21 6.41
N ALA A 144 6.99 5.05 7.05
CA ALA A 144 7.28 4.95 8.49
C ALA A 144 8.69 5.44 8.84
N TYR A 145 9.69 5.09 8.03
CA TYR A 145 11.08 5.55 8.19
C TYR A 145 11.17 7.08 8.14
N HIS A 146 10.57 7.70 7.11
CA HIS A 146 10.61 9.15 6.93
C HIS A 146 9.70 9.94 7.88
N LYS A 147 8.70 9.28 8.49
CA LYS A 147 7.97 9.83 9.65
C LYS A 147 8.72 9.66 10.98
N GLY A 148 9.88 9.01 10.98
CA GLY A 148 10.70 8.83 12.17
C GLY A 148 10.19 7.76 13.14
N ASP A 149 9.45 6.75 12.66
CA ASP A 149 9.09 5.60 13.50
C ASP A 149 10.35 4.86 13.96
N ALA A 150 10.64 4.95 15.26
CA ALA A 150 11.91 4.50 15.82
C ALA A 150 12.21 3.02 15.53
N ALA A 151 11.20 2.15 15.62
CA ALA A 151 11.37 0.72 15.37
C ALA A 151 11.67 0.42 13.89
N THR A 152 11.02 1.14 12.98
CA THR A 152 11.29 1.03 11.54
C THR A 152 12.69 1.55 11.22
N VAL A 153 13.06 2.73 11.71
CA VAL A 153 14.38 3.33 11.48
C VAL A 153 15.49 2.38 11.95
N GLU A 154 15.40 1.89 13.19
CA GLU A 154 16.40 0.97 13.73
C GLU A 154 16.52 -0.33 12.91
N SER A 155 15.39 -0.93 12.55
CA SER A 155 15.36 -2.20 11.82
C SER A 155 15.93 -2.06 10.42
N VAL A 156 15.56 -0.99 9.70
CA VAL A 156 16.04 -0.70 8.35
C VAL A 156 17.52 -0.37 8.36
N ASP A 157 17.98 0.53 9.25
CA ASP A 157 19.38 0.92 9.32
C ASP A 157 20.28 -0.29 9.61
N ARG A 158 19.87 -1.15 10.54
CA ARG A 158 20.57 -2.40 10.85
C ARG A 158 20.61 -3.35 9.66
N MET A 159 19.50 -3.48 8.94
CA MET A 159 19.39 -4.35 7.76
C MET A 159 20.29 -3.87 6.61
N MET A 160 20.26 -2.58 6.30
CA MET A 160 21.07 -2.00 5.23
C MET A 160 22.57 -1.97 5.60
N SER A 161 22.88 -1.69 6.87
CA SER A 161 24.25 -1.79 7.41
C SER A 161 24.81 -3.20 7.31
N ALA A 162 24.03 -4.24 7.67
CA ALA A 162 24.47 -5.63 7.55
C ALA A 162 24.80 -6.02 6.10
N LEU A 163 24.11 -5.43 5.13
CA LEU A 163 24.36 -5.64 3.70
C LEU A 163 25.46 -4.74 3.13
N ASN A 164 25.98 -3.79 3.90
CA ASN A 164 26.86 -2.71 3.44
C ASN A 164 26.28 -1.98 2.20
N LEU A 165 24.98 -1.68 2.25
CA LEU A 165 24.27 -0.95 1.20
C LEU A 165 23.78 0.41 1.74
N PRO A 166 23.73 1.45 0.89
CA PRO A 166 23.10 2.72 1.27
C PRO A 166 21.59 2.52 1.46
N LEU A 167 20.94 3.44 2.19
CA LEU A 167 19.48 3.42 2.38
C LEU A 167 18.72 3.35 1.05
N SER A 168 19.19 4.06 0.02
CA SER A 168 18.60 4.04 -1.33
C SER A 168 18.55 2.64 -1.95
N GLY A 169 19.39 1.68 -1.52
CA GLY A 169 19.35 0.29 -1.97
C GLY A 169 18.04 -0.43 -1.60
N ILE A 170 17.24 0.12 -0.67
CA ILE A 170 15.91 -0.41 -0.34
C ILE A 170 14.86 -0.08 -1.42
N GLN A 171 15.08 0.94 -2.23
CA GLN A 171 14.18 1.37 -3.32
C GLN A 171 14.42 0.53 -4.58
N SER A 172 14.16 -0.77 -4.47
CA SER A 172 14.55 -1.77 -5.47
C SER A 172 13.77 -3.07 -5.36
N THR A 173 13.94 -3.97 -6.33
CA THR A 173 13.40 -5.33 -6.27
C THR A 173 13.90 -6.08 -5.04
N LEU A 174 15.19 -5.99 -4.72
CA LEU A 174 15.74 -6.62 -3.51
C LEU A 174 15.14 -5.99 -2.24
N GLY A 175 15.05 -4.67 -2.20
CA GLY A 175 14.50 -3.95 -1.06
C GLY A 175 13.04 -4.31 -0.77
N ARG A 176 12.20 -4.53 -1.78
CA ARG A 176 10.83 -5.05 -1.58
C ARG A 176 10.80 -6.40 -0.88
N ILE A 177 11.77 -7.28 -1.14
CA ILE A 177 11.88 -8.59 -0.49
C ILE A 177 12.32 -8.42 0.97
N LEU A 178 13.32 -7.56 1.19
CA LEU A 178 13.84 -7.23 2.51
C LEU A 178 12.75 -6.59 3.41
N CYS A 179 12.01 -5.61 2.91
CA CYS A 179 10.90 -4.99 3.64
C CYS A 179 9.80 -5.99 4.01
N ARG A 180 9.49 -6.96 3.15
CA ARG A 180 8.52 -8.01 3.47
C ARG A 180 9.00 -8.89 4.62
N ALA A 181 10.29 -9.21 4.67
CA ALA A 181 10.87 -9.96 5.77
C ALA A 181 10.83 -9.14 7.08
N HIS A 182 11.19 -7.86 7.03
CA HIS A 182 11.05 -6.91 8.14
C HIS A 182 9.61 -6.85 8.66
N GLU A 183 8.62 -6.67 7.79
CA GLU A 183 7.21 -6.61 8.20
C GLU A 183 6.72 -7.92 8.83
N ALA A 184 7.21 -9.07 8.36
CA ALA A 184 6.87 -10.35 8.97
C ALA A 184 7.38 -10.44 10.43
N GLN A 185 8.59 -9.94 10.70
CA GLN A 185 9.11 -9.86 12.07
C GLN A 185 8.32 -8.86 12.92
N TRP A 186 8.04 -7.66 12.38
CA TRP A 186 7.23 -6.65 13.06
C TRP A 186 5.85 -7.18 13.44
N ALA A 187 5.18 -7.85 12.50
CA ALA A 187 3.85 -8.40 12.68
C ALA A 187 3.84 -9.53 13.71
N ALA A 188 4.85 -10.41 13.71
CA ALA A 188 4.99 -11.45 14.72
C ALA A 188 5.11 -10.86 16.14
N GLY A 189 5.86 -9.77 16.31
CA GLY A 189 5.91 -9.05 17.59
C GLY A 189 4.57 -8.40 17.95
N LYS A 190 3.86 -7.82 16.96
CA LYS A 190 2.55 -7.21 17.19
C LYS A 190 1.45 -8.22 17.51
N LEU A 191 1.54 -9.46 17.03
CA LEU A 191 0.65 -10.54 17.47
C LEU A 191 0.72 -10.74 18.99
N GLN A 192 1.92 -10.79 19.57
CA GLN A 192 2.08 -10.90 21.03
C GLN A 192 1.53 -9.67 21.74
N TYR A 193 1.85 -8.47 21.24
CA TYR A 193 1.34 -7.21 21.80
C TYR A 193 -0.19 -7.17 21.89
N PHE A 194 -0.89 -7.53 20.80
CA PHE A 194 -2.35 -7.54 20.80
C PHE A 194 -2.93 -8.65 21.66
N PHE A 195 -2.28 -9.82 21.72
CA PHE A 195 -2.67 -10.89 22.64
C PHE A 195 -2.57 -10.44 24.11
N ASP A 196 -1.50 -9.74 24.48
CA ASP A 196 -1.32 -9.24 25.84
C ASP A 196 -2.37 -8.18 26.21
N LYS A 197 -2.76 -7.31 25.26
CA LYS A 197 -3.87 -6.35 25.43
C LYS A 197 -5.21 -7.07 25.63
N LEU A 198 -5.50 -8.10 24.83
CA LEU A 198 -6.70 -8.93 25.00
C LEU A 198 -6.71 -9.57 26.39
N MET A 199 -5.62 -10.20 26.81
CA MET A 199 -5.53 -10.85 28.12
C MET A 199 -5.64 -9.84 29.27
N THR A 200 -5.13 -8.62 29.10
CA THR A 200 -5.31 -7.53 30.07
C THR A 200 -6.78 -7.15 30.21
N ASN A 201 -7.52 -7.01 29.10
CA ASN A 201 -8.96 -6.75 29.14
C ASN A 201 -9.72 -7.87 29.87
N LEU A 202 -9.42 -9.14 29.56
CA LEU A 202 -10.06 -10.29 30.19
C LEU A 202 -9.79 -10.34 31.71
N LYS A 203 -8.55 -10.09 32.14
CA LYS A 203 -8.18 -9.99 33.57
C LYS A 203 -8.94 -8.89 34.30
N ASN A 204 -9.30 -7.82 33.60
CA ASN A 204 -10.09 -6.70 34.11
C ASN A 204 -11.60 -6.92 33.97
N GLY A 205 -12.06 -8.13 33.59
CA GLY A 205 -13.47 -8.45 33.44
C GLY A 205 -14.16 -7.85 32.21
N ASN A 206 -13.38 -7.35 31.24
CA ASN A 206 -13.92 -6.89 29.96
C ASN A 206 -13.94 -8.04 28.95
N LEU A 207 -15.12 -8.64 28.75
CA LEU A 207 -15.37 -9.70 27.77
C LEU A 207 -16.16 -9.21 26.54
N ALA A 208 -16.43 -7.90 26.44
CA ALA A 208 -17.20 -7.35 25.33
C ALA A 208 -16.46 -7.56 24.00
N THR A 209 -17.21 -7.93 22.96
CA THR A 209 -16.67 -8.20 21.62
C THR A 209 -17.24 -7.20 20.61
N ALA A 210 -17.76 -7.66 19.46
CA ALA A 210 -18.29 -6.79 18.43
C ALA A 210 -19.63 -6.18 18.86
N SER A 211 -19.76 -4.86 18.70
CA SER A 211 -21.07 -4.20 18.70
C SER A 211 -21.70 -4.34 17.31
N THR A 212 -22.92 -4.85 17.24
CA THR A 212 -23.71 -4.97 16.01
C THR A 212 -24.62 -3.77 15.76
N GLU A 213 -24.54 -2.72 16.59
CA GLU A 213 -25.44 -1.56 16.52
C GLU A 213 -25.40 -0.83 15.17
N LYS A 214 -24.25 -0.82 14.49
CA LYS A 214 -24.04 -0.20 13.17
C LYS A 214 -23.95 -1.19 12.02
N TRP A 215 -24.41 -2.43 12.22
CA TRP A 215 -24.35 -3.46 11.19
C TRP A 215 -25.28 -3.14 9.99
N GLU A 216 -26.49 -2.69 10.29
CA GLU A 216 -27.49 -2.38 9.27
C GLU A 216 -27.32 -0.95 8.72
N PRO A 217 -27.36 -0.72 7.40
CA PRO A 217 -27.26 0.64 6.83
C PRO A 217 -28.30 1.62 7.37
N ALA A 218 -29.47 1.11 7.79
CA ALA A 218 -30.53 1.91 8.39
C ALA A 218 -30.15 2.52 9.75
N THR A 219 -29.09 2.05 10.41
CA THR A 219 -28.62 2.56 11.70
C THR A 219 -27.44 3.53 11.56
N TRP A 220 -27.04 3.87 10.33
CA TRP A 220 -25.95 4.81 10.08
C TRP A 220 -26.42 6.26 10.22
N PRO A 221 -25.57 7.18 10.73
CA PRO A 221 -25.90 8.61 10.74
C PRO A 221 -26.11 9.13 9.32
N THR A 222 -27.18 9.90 9.12
CA THR A 222 -27.49 10.63 7.87
C THR A 222 -26.66 11.89 7.74
#